data_AF-A0A963NV47-F1
#
_entry.id   AF-A0A963NV47-F1
#
_cell.length_a   1.000
_cell.length_b   1.000
_cell.length_c   1.000
_cell.angle_alpha   90.00
_cell.angle_beta   90.00
_cell.angle_gamma   90.00
#
_symmetry.space_group_name_H-M   'P 1'
#
loop_
_entity.id
_entity.type
_entity.pdbx_description
1 polymer ?
#
loop_
_entity_poly.entity_id
_entity_poly.type
_entity_poly.pdbx_seq_one_letter_code
_entity_poly.pdbx_strand_id
1 'polypeptide(L)'
;MKKLKYPIFCALSSIIFSSHAGLLNISTNNLQSRTASASGCTIIESGGATFQGQKILVVFAESNEENSDSTLTVQDLKGLNVWTNDDWLGNRYLNGSLRGGESASLTSVYTAGVGRTPKRPTDAGILVAFNPGEAICAFSKERTTDNLKSVSISITDITSLSTKSYSIESNDILKNLVNTK
;
A
#
# COMPACT_ATOMS: atom_id res chain seq x y z
N MET A 1 50.47 56.10 -2.75
CA MET A 1 49.10 55.60 -3.02
C MET A 1 49.15 54.08 -3.12
N LYS A 2 48.73 53.34 -2.07
CA LYS A 2 48.74 51.86 -2.05
C LYS A 2 47.37 51.34 -2.48
N LYS A 3 47.31 50.57 -3.57
CA LYS A 3 46.07 49.94 -4.05
C LYS A 3 45.91 48.58 -3.36
N LEU A 4 44.87 48.44 -2.54
CA LEU A 4 44.48 47.20 -1.88
C LEU A 4 43.50 46.44 -2.80
N LYS A 5 43.85 45.22 -3.22
CA LYS A 5 42.98 44.34 -4.02
C LYS A 5 42.33 43.33 -3.08
N TYR A 6 41.00 43.35 -2.98
CA TYR A 6 40.22 42.30 -2.31
C TYR A 6 39.70 41.30 -3.36
N PRO A 7 39.95 39.99 -3.22
CA PRO A 7 39.23 39.01 -3.99
C PRO A 7 37.88 38.73 -3.31
N ILE A 8 36.79 38.93 -4.06
CA ILE A 8 35.44 38.54 -3.67
C ILE A 8 35.30 37.03 -3.91
N PHE A 9 35.20 36.25 -2.83
CA PHE A 9 34.80 34.85 -2.88
C PHE A 9 33.27 34.79 -2.96
N CYS A 10 32.70 34.56 -4.14
CA CYS A 10 31.30 34.18 -4.28
C CYS A 10 31.15 32.70 -3.92
N ALA A 11 30.67 32.41 -2.72
CA ALA A 11 30.21 31.08 -2.36
C ALA A 11 28.88 30.81 -3.07
N LEU A 12 28.92 30.02 -4.14
CA LEU A 12 27.76 29.53 -4.85
C LEU A 12 27.10 28.45 -3.98
N SER A 13 26.13 28.84 -3.15
CA SER A 13 25.35 27.88 -2.35
C SER A 13 24.44 27.09 -3.30
N SER A 14 24.84 25.88 -3.63
CA SER A 14 24.02 24.93 -4.39
C SER A 14 22.86 24.48 -3.50
N ILE A 15 21.68 25.04 -3.72
CA ILE A 15 20.44 24.56 -3.11
C ILE A 15 20.16 23.19 -3.73
N ILE A 16 20.49 22.12 -3.00
CA ILE A 16 20.12 20.77 -3.37
C ILE A 16 18.62 20.64 -3.11
N PHE A 17 17.81 20.82 -4.16
CA PHE A 17 16.42 20.37 -4.13
C PHE A 17 16.43 18.85 -4.17
N SER A 18 16.40 18.21 -3.00
CA SER A 18 16.13 16.78 -2.90
C SER A 18 14.68 16.57 -3.32
N SER A 19 14.45 16.16 -4.57
CA SER A 19 13.15 15.65 -4.99
C SER A 19 12.89 14.35 -4.24
N HIS A 20 12.17 14.42 -3.12
CA HIS A 20 11.64 13.24 -2.42
C HIS A 20 10.49 12.70 -3.27
N ALA A 21 10.81 11.86 -4.25
CA ALA A 21 9.84 11.05 -4.95
C ALA A 21 9.38 9.94 -3.99
N GLY A 22 8.47 10.29 -3.08
CA GLY A 22 7.78 9.33 -2.24
C GLY A 22 6.97 8.36 -3.10
N LEU A 23 6.86 7.12 -2.64
CA LEU A 23 6.36 5.96 -3.41
C LEU A 23 5.22 6.29 -4.38
N LEU A 24 5.50 6.08 -5.67
CA LEU A 24 4.49 5.92 -6.71
C LEU A 24 3.77 4.60 -6.44
N ASN A 25 2.43 4.62 -6.48
CA ASN A 25 1.59 3.43 -6.50
C ASN A 25 2.20 2.36 -7.41
N ILE A 26 2.54 1.20 -6.86
CA ILE A 26 3.04 0.09 -7.67
C ILE A 26 1.83 -0.70 -8.13
N SER A 27 1.60 -0.66 -9.44
CA SER A 27 0.70 -1.55 -10.15
C SER A 27 1.55 -2.47 -11.01
N THR A 28 1.55 -3.76 -10.73
CA THR A 28 2.21 -4.74 -11.62
C THR A 28 1.19 -5.27 -12.62
N ASN A 29 1.60 -5.29 -13.90
CA ASN A 29 0.76 -5.68 -15.02
C ASN A 29 0.34 -7.15 -14.97
N ASN A 30 -0.94 -7.36 -15.32
CA ASN A 30 -1.66 -8.60 -15.63
C ASN A 30 -0.80 -9.82 -15.97
N LEU A 31 -0.77 -10.81 -15.09
CA LEU A 31 -0.28 -12.16 -15.43
C LEU A 31 -1.46 -13.06 -15.78
N GLN A 32 -1.51 -13.57 -17.02
CA GLN A 32 -2.44 -14.63 -17.43
C GLN A 32 -1.77 -15.99 -17.28
N SER A 33 -2.11 -16.77 -16.24
CA SER A 33 -1.56 -18.11 -16.07
C SER A 33 -2.42 -19.03 -15.21
N ARG A 34 -2.51 -20.31 -15.58
CA ARG A 34 -3.22 -21.37 -14.81
C ARG A 34 -2.37 -21.88 -13.65
N THR A 35 -1.06 -21.73 -13.74
CA THR A 35 -0.09 -22.31 -12.81
C THR A 35 0.85 -21.28 -12.19
N ALA A 36 1.08 -20.14 -12.85
CA ALA A 36 1.96 -19.09 -12.34
C ALA A 36 1.18 -18.02 -11.59
N SER A 37 1.76 -17.55 -10.49
CA SER A 37 1.22 -16.45 -9.70
C SER A 37 1.71 -15.12 -10.24
N ALA A 38 0.81 -14.14 -10.38
CA ALA A 38 1.18 -12.74 -10.51
C ALA A 38 1.95 -12.32 -9.26
N SER A 39 2.98 -11.49 -9.42
CA SER A 39 3.72 -10.95 -8.29
C SER A 39 4.04 -9.47 -8.49
N GLY A 40 3.96 -8.72 -7.39
CA GLY A 40 4.38 -7.33 -7.34
C GLY A 40 5.14 -7.08 -6.05
N CYS A 41 6.36 -6.57 -6.16
CA CYS A 41 7.21 -6.30 -5.01
C CYS A 41 7.54 -4.80 -4.94
N THR A 42 7.74 -4.31 -3.73
CA THR A 42 8.15 -2.93 -3.47
C THR A 42 9.09 -2.86 -2.28
N ILE A 43 9.84 -1.75 -2.20
CA ILE A 43 10.54 -1.33 -1.00
C ILE A 43 9.73 -0.18 -0.40
N ILE A 44 9.37 -0.33 0.86
CA ILE A 44 8.63 0.67 1.63
C ILE A 44 9.54 1.85 1.92
N GLU A 45 9.04 3.06 1.72
CA GLU A 45 9.81 4.27 1.98
C GLU A 45 10.21 4.37 3.47
N SER A 46 11.49 4.67 3.73
CA SER A 46 12.00 4.83 5.10
C SER A 46 11.54 6.13 5.78
N GLY A 47 11.17 7.15 4.99
CA GLY A 47 10.76 8.48 5.47
C GLY A 47 9.25 8.71 5.49
N GLY A 48 8.84 9.88 6.01
CA GLY A 48 7.45 10.34 6.00
C GLY A 48 6.59 9.86 7.17
N ALA A 49 5.27 9.96 6.99
CA ALA A 49 4.27 9.58 8.00
C ALA A 49 4.39 8.10 8.41
N THR A 50 4.21 7.82 9.70
CA THR A 50 4.06 6.46 10.23
C THR A 50 2.83 6.38 11.14
N PHE A 51 2.19 5.21 11.16
CA PHE A 51 1.14 4.87 12.10
C PHE A 51 1.69 3.83 13.07
N GLN A 52 1.81 4.19 14.36
CA GLN A 52 2.42 3.33 15.38
C GLN A 52 3.83 2.82 14.99
N GLY A 53 4.61 3.65 14.28
CA GLY A 53 5.95 3.29 13.80
C GLY A 53 5.98 2.47 12.51
N GLN A 54 4.82 2.12 11.95
CA GLN A 54 4.70 1.31 10.73
C GLN A 54 4.10 2.10 9.57
N LYS A 55 4.27 1.55 8.36
CA LYS A 55 3.62 1.99 7.13
C LYS A 55 2.43 1.10 6.85
N ILE A 56 1.27 1.69 6.61
CA ILE A 56 0.02 1.00 6.31
C ILE A 56 -0.15 0.98 4.79
N LEU A 57 -0.19 -0.23 4.24
CA LEU A 57 -0.35 -0.46 2.82
C LEU A 57 -1.72 -1.08 2.57
N VAL A 58 -2.34 -0.65 1.48
CA VAL A 58 -3.47 -1.33 0.85
C VAL A 58 -2.93 -2.12 -0.32
N VAL A 59 -3.24 -3.41 -0.35
CA VAL A 59 -2.92 -4.29 -1.48
C VAL A 59 -4.20 -4.83 -2.07
N PHE A 60 -4.38 -4.67 -3.37
CA PHE A 60 -5.48 -5.27 -4.13
C PHE A 60 -4.94 -6.28 -5.13
N ALA A 61 -5.71 -7.34 -5.36
CA ALA A 61 -5.57 -8.25 -6.48
C ALA A 61 -6.91 -8.35 -7.21
N GLU A 62 -6.91 -7.95 -8.48
CA GLU A 62 -8.14 -7.76 -9.25
C GLU A 62 -8.02 -8.40 -10.64
N SER A 63 -9.11 -9.01 -11.10
CA SER A 63 -9.23 -9.47 -12.48
C SER A 63 -10.28 -8.66 -13.23
N ASN A 64 -10.06 -8.44 -14.53
CA ASN A 64 -11.04 -7.81 -15.40
C ASN A 64 -11.92 -8.85 -16.15
N GLU A 65 -11.80 -10.15 -15.87
CA GLU A 65 -12.46 -11.23 -16.63
C GLU A 65 -13.61 -11.87 -15.87
N GLU A 66 -14.78 -12.07 -16.48
CA GLU A 66 -15.96 -12.59 -15.77
C GLU A 66 -15.71 -13.93 -15.05
N ASN A 67 -16.44 -14.15 -13.96
CA ASN A 67 -16.31 -15.33 -13.09
C ASN A 67 -14.89 -15.52 -12.51
N SER A 68 -14.07 -14.48 -12.40
CA SER A 68 -12.74 -14.54 -11.76
C SER A 68 -12.86 -14.69 -10.24
N ASP A 69 -11.88 -15.35 -9.63
CA ASP A 69 -11.71 -15.52 -8.19
C ASP A 69 -10.23 -15.38 -7.86
N SER A 70 -9.82 -14.14 -7.52
CA SER A 70 -8.41 -13.79 -7.34
C SER A 70 -7.98 -14.03 -5.89
N THR A 71 -6.92 -14.80 -5.69
CA THR A 71 -6.31 -14.97 -4.36
C THR A 71 -5.30 -13.86 -4.07
N LEU A 72 -5.02 -13.56 -2.80
CA LEU A 72 -3.95 -12.64 -2.45
C LEU A 72 -3.16 -13.13 -1.23
N THR A 73 -1.85 -13.12 -1.38
CA THR A 73 -0.86 -13.31 -0.32
C THR A 73 0.08 -12.12 -0.34
N VAL A 74 0.36 -11.52 0.81
CA VAL A 74 1.36 -10.48 0.99
C VAL A 74 2.38 -10.99 1.99
N GLN A 75 3.65 -10.72 1.76
CA GLN A 75 4.72 -11.12 2.68
C GLN A 75 5.90 -10.16 2.64
N ASP A 76 6.71 -10.18 3.70
CA ASP A 76 8.06 -9.62 3.63
C ASP A 76 8.97 -10.46 2.71
N LEU A 77 10.08 -9.88 2.30
CA LEU A 77 11.06 -10.57 1.45
C LEU A 77 11.68 -11.82 2.12
N LYS A 78 11.64 -11.90 3.45
CA LYS A 78 12.18 -13.03 4.22
C LYS A 78 11.16 -14.18 4.35
N GLY A 79 9.90 -13.97 3.96
CA GLY A 79 8.80 -14.90 4.16
C GLY A 79 8.44 -15.13 5.64
N LEU A 80 8.86 -14.26 6.56
CA LEU A 80 8.62 -14.43 8.00
C LEU A 80 7.23 -13.95 8.38
N ASN A 81 6.82 -12.82 7.81
CA ASN A 81 5.48 -12.30 7.98
C ASN A 81 4.70 -12.52 6.68
N VAL A 82 3.59 -13.26 6.77
CA VAL A 82 2.75 -13.65 5.64
C VAL A 82 1.29 -13.40 6.01
N TRP A 83 0.55 -12.77 5.09
CA TRP A 83 -0.86 -12.47 5.26
C TRP A 83 -1.63 -12.81 4.00
N THR A 84 -2.82 -13.37 4.17
CA THR A 84 -3.67 -13.79 3.07
C THR A 84 -5.07 -13.21 3.26
N ASN A 85 -5.67 -12.71 2.17
CA ASN A 85 -7.10 -12.42 2.16
C ASN A 85 -7.62 -12.50 0.74
N ASP A 86 -8.58 -13.38 0.49
CA ASP A 86 -9.20 -13.61 -0.82
C ASP A 86 -10.58 -12.92 -0.95
N ASP A 87 -11.02 -12.18 0.06
CA ASP A 87 -12.28 -11.44 0.06
C ASP A 87 -12.05 -10.00 0.57
N TRP A 88 -12.09 -9.01 -0.33
CA TRP A 88 -11.91 -7.61 0.07
C TRP A 88 -13.10 -7.03 0.86
N LEU A 89 -14.29 -7.65 0.76
CA LEU A 89 -15.47 -7.33 1.56
C LEU A 89 -15.53 -8.13 2.87
N GLY A 90 -14.64 -9.11 3.01
CA GLY A 90 -14.57 -10.05 4.11
C GLY A 90 -14.09 -9.43 5.42
N ASN A 91 -13.78 -10.32 6.36
CA ASN A 91 -13.31 -9.95 7.68
C ASN A 91 -12.09 -9.02 7.61
N ARG A 92 -12.08 -7.98 8.45
CA ARG A 92 -11.05 -6.94 8.42
C ARG A 92 -9.79 -7.43 9.09
N TYR A 93 -8.76 -7.63 8.31
CA TYR A 93 -7.47 -8.02 8.82
C TYR A 93 -6.49 -6.86 8.69
N LEU A 94 -5.92 -6.44 9.82
CA LEU A 94 -4.63 -5.76 9.83
C LEU A 94 -3.59 -6.79 10.23
N ASN A 95 -2.68 -7.10 9.32
CA ASN A 95 -1.70 -8.16 9.53
C ASN A 95 -2.34 -9.49 9.92
N GLY A 96 -3.42 -9.90 9.24
CA GLY A 96 -4.07 -11.20 9.48
C GLY A 96 -4.84 -11.31 10.81
N SER A 97 -4.87 -10.26 11.63
CA SER A 97 -5.65 -10.22 12.88
C SER A 97 -6.98 -9.52 12.65
N LEU A 98 -8.09 -10.14 13.05
CA LEU A 98 -9.42 -9.51 12.97
C LEU A 98 -9.41 -8.25 13.85
N ARG A 99 -9.70 -7.08 13.26
CA ARG A 99 -9.68 -5.80 14.00
C ARG A 99 -11.05 -5.17 14.24
N GLY A 100 -12.16 -5.88 14.02
CA GLY A 100 -13.52 -5.44 14.40
C GLY A 100 -14.13 -4.26 13.61
N GLY A 101 -15.46 -4.11 13.69
CA GLY A 101 -16.28 -3.02 13.09
C GLY A 101 -17.16 -3.42 11.88
N GLU A 102 -17.94 -2.47 11.34
CA GLU A 102 -18.92 -2.64 10.23
C GLU A 102 -18.34 -2.59 8.83
N SER A 103 -18.57 -3.56 7.92
CA SER A 103 -17.93 -3.68 6.58
C SER A 103 -17.75 -2.36 5.82
N ALA A 104 -18.69 -1.42 5.97
CA ALA A 104 -18.60 -0.03 5.52
C ALA A 104 -17.28 0.70 5.85
N SER A 105 -16.66 0.47 7.01
CA SER A 105 -15.41 1.16 7.40
C SER A 105 -14.21 0.78 6.54
N LEU A 106 -14.11 -0.46 6.03
CA LEU A 106 -13.04 -0.86 5.11
C LEU A 106 -13.19 -0.13 3.77
N THR A 107 -14.42 -0.10 3.24
CA THR A 107 -14.75 0.68 2.05
C THR A 107 -14.37 2.15 2.21
N SER A 108 -14.62 2.74 3.38
CA SER A 108 -14.20 4.11 3.68
C SER A 108 -12.68 4.28 3.70
N VAL A 109 -11.91 3.33 4.26
CA VAL A 109 -10.44 3.38 4.24
C VAL A 109 -9.90 3.27 2.81
N TYR A 110 -10.40 2.32 2.02
CA TYR A 110 -10.00 2.14 0.62
C TYR A 110 -10.34 3.36 -0.23
N THR A 111 -11.55 3.91 -0.07
CA THR A 111 -11.97 5.11 -0.79
C THR A 111 -11.16 6.34 -0.37
N ALA A 112 -10.88 6.52 0.93
CA ALA A 112 -10.07 7.64 1.39
C ALA A 112 -8.61 7.53 0.95
N GLY A 113 -8.03 6.32 0.99
CA GLY A 113 -6.61 6.08 0.75
C GLY A 113 -6.23 5.90 -0.71
N VAL A 114 -7.04 5.15 -1.45
CA VAL A 114 -6.77 4.76 -2.84
C VAL A 114 -7.75 5.44 -3.81
N GLY A 115 -8.84 6.04 -3.31
CA GLY A 115 -9.87 6.66 -4.14
C GLY A 115 -10.88 5.68 -4.74
N ARG A 116 -10.77 4.39 -4.41
CA ARG A 116 -11.60 3.31 -4.96
C ARG A 116 -11.57 2.07 -4.07
N THR A 117 -12.50 1.16 -4.32
CA THR A 117 -12.46 -0.23 -3.86
C THR A 117 -12.02 -1.15 -5.01
N PRO A 118 -11.78 -2.45 -4.74
CA PRO A 118 -11.79 -3.47 -5.78
C PRO A 118 -13.12 -3.48 -6.55
N LYS A 119 -13.08 -3.90 -7.82
CA LYS A 119 -14.20 -3.76 -8.75
C LYS A 119 -15.29 -4.81 -8.53
N ARG A 120 -14.94 -6.00 -8.03
CA ARG A 120 -15.83 -7.16 -7.96
C ARG A 120 -15.80 -7.81 -6.58
N PRO A 121 -16.90 -8.42 -6.11
CA PRO A 121 -16.92 -9.14 -4.84
C PRO A 121 -15.90 -10.27 -4.72
N THR A 122 -15.46 -10.85 -5.84
CA THR A 122 -14.48 -11.95 -5.91
C THR A 122 -13.04 -11.49 -6.14
N ASP A 123 -12.81 -10.17 -6.16
CA ASP A 123 -11.45 -9.63 -6.08
C ASP A 123 -10.93 -9.77 -4.64
N ALA A 124 -9.63 -9.58 -4.45
CA ALA A 124 -9.00 -9.66 -3.15
C ALA A 124 -8.41 -8.32 -2.71
N GLY A 125 -8.38 -8.09 -1.40
CA GLY A 125 -7.84 -6.87 -0.83
C GLY A 125 -7.43 -7.04 0.62
N ILE A 126 -6.29 -6.46 1.02
CA ILE A 126 -5.80 -6.55 2.40
C ILE A 126 -5.13 -5.25 2.85
N LEU A 127 -5.27 -4.94 4.14
CA LEU A 127 -4.46 -3.93 4.82
C LEU A 127 -3.33 -4.61 5.59
N VAL A 128 -2.11 -4.15 5.35
CA VAL A 128 -0.91 -4.68 5.98
C VAL A 128 -0.05 -3.54 6.51
N ALA A 129 0.66 -3.82 7.59
CA ALA A 129 1.54 -2.89 8.28
C ALA A 129 2.94 -3.49 8.39
N PHE A 130 3.92 -2.71 7.92
CA PHE A 130 5.32 -3.11 7.86
C PHE A 130 6.22 -1.97 8.35
N ASN A 131 7.47 -2.28 8.66
CA ASN A 131 8.41 -1.24 9.06
C ASN A 131 8.87 -0.42 7.84
N PRO A 132 9.08 0.89 8.00
CA PRO A 132 9.71 1.72 6.96
C PRO A 132 11.04 1.11 6.49
N GLY A 133 11.29 1.09 5.18
CA GLY A 133 12.51 0.50 4.59
C GLY A 133 12.44 -1.01 4.33
N GLU A 134 11.38 -1.71 4.73
CA GLU A 134 11.23 -3.14 4.43
C GLU A 134 10.86 -3.38 2.97
N ALA A 135 11.35 -4.49 2.42
CA ALA A 135 10.94 -4.99 1.12
C ALA A 135 9.81 -6.01 1.28
N ILE A 136 8.78 -5.86 0.46
CA ILE A 136 7.59 -6.70 0.50
C ILE A 136 7.21 -7.19 -0.89
N CYS A 137 6.50 -8.31 -0.94
CA CYS A 137 5.95 -8.88 -2.16
C CYS A 137 4.51 -9.29 -1.94
N ALA A 138 3.66 -8.99 -2.92
CA ALA A 138 2.32 -9.48 -3.05
C ALA A 138 2.28 -10.51 -4.18
N PHE A 139 1.52 -11.57 -3.97
CA PHE A 139 1.33 -12.69 -4.89
C PHE A 139 -0.15 -12.93 -5.06
N SER A 140 -0.56 -13.18 -6.30
CA SER A 140 -1.95 -13.48 -6.61
C SER A 140 -2.03 -14.57 -7.67
N LYS A 141 -3.05 -15.40 -7.56
CA LYS A 141 -3.38 -16.42 -8.53
C LYS A 141 -4.90 -16.47 -8.73
N GLU A 142 -5.32 -16.69 -9.96
CA GLU A 142 -6.69 -17.05 -10.29
C GLU A 142 -7.02 -18.47 -9.80
N ARG A 143 -8.09 -18.60 -8.99
CA ARG A 143 -8.55 -19.90 -8.46
C ARG A 143 -9.46 -20.63 -9.44
N THR A 144 -10.17 -19.93 -10.32
CA THR A 144 -11.08 -20.59 -11.26
C THR A 144 -10.35 -21.51 -12.23
N THR A 145 -10.95 -22.68 -12.50
CA THR A 145 -10.31 -23.78 -13.24
C THR A 145 -10.49 -23.70 -14.76
N ASP A 146 -11.37 -22.78 -15.18
CA ASP A 146 -12.11 -22.91 -16.42
C ASP A 146 -11.38 -22.22 -17.58
N ASN A 147 -10.60 -21.17 -17.29
CA ASN A 147 -9.83 -20.41 -18.27
C ASN A 147 -8.58 -19.75 -17.66
N LEU A 148 -7.63 -19.36 -18.53
CA LEU A 148 -6.49 -18.51 -18.16
C LEU A 148 -6.99 -17.08 -17.94
N LYS A 149 -7.05 -16.61 -16.69
CA LYS A 149 -7.45 -15.23 -16.39
C LYS A 149 -6.27 -14.39 -15.93
N SER A 150 -6.30 -13.13 -16.30
CA SER A 150 -5.37 -12.10 -15.86
C SER A 150 -5.71 -11.64 -14.45
N VAL A 151 -4.68 -11.51 -13.60
CA VAL A 151 -4.80 -10.80 -12.33
C VAL A 151 -3.79 -9.67 -12.27
N SER A 152 -4.26 -8.50 -11.86
CA SER A 152 -3.49 -7.28 -11.60
C SER A 152 -3.29 -7.13 -10.10
N ILE A 153 -2.11 -6.69 -9.68
CA ILE A 153 -1.82 -6.38 -8.27
C ILE A 153 -1.50 -4.89 -8.16
N SER A 154 -2.08 -4.23 -7.15
CA SER A 154 -1.70 -2.87 -6.76
C SER A 154 -1.32 -2.78 -5.30
N ILE A 155 -0.21 -2.13 -4.98
CA ILE A 155 0.27 -1.84 -3.62
C ILE A 155 0.34 -0.32 -3.45
N THR A 156 -0.38 0.20 -2.47
CA THR A 156 -0.48 1.63 -2.19
C THR A 156 -0.21 1.93 -0.72
N ASP A 157 0.70 2.87 -0.45
CA ASP A 157 0.93 3.42 0.89
C ASP A 157 -0.17 4.44 1.22
N ILE A 158 -1.01 4.10 2.20
CA ILE A 158 -2.09 4.96 2.71
C ILE A 158 -1.78 5.57 4.08
N THR A 159 -0.53 5.43 4.56
CA THR A 159 -0.13 5.88 5.90
C THR A 159 -0.41 7.36 6.09
N SER A 160 -0.33 8.15 5.02
CA SER A 160 -0.64 9.59 5.06
C SER A 160 -2.07 9.90 5.52
N LEU A 161 -3.02 8.95 5.44
CA LEU A 161 -4.37 9.10 6.01
C LEU A 161 -4.34 9.30 7.53
N SER A 162 -3.40 8.66 8.23
CA SER A 162 -3.22 8.87 9.67
C SER A 162 -2.77 10.29 10.01
N THR A 163 -2.04 10.93 9.10
CA THR A 163 -1.53 12.30 9.28
C THR A 163 -2.41 13.39 8.67
N LYS A 164 -3.26 13.05 7.69
CA LYS A 164 -4.24 13.95 7.08
C LYS A 164 -5.59 13.95 7.79
N SER A 165 -5.76 13.16 8.85
CA SER A 165 -6.89 13.27 9.75
C SER A 165 -6.81 14.62 10.47
N TYR A 166 -7.55 15.57 9.90
CA TYR A 166 -7.68 16.97 10.25
C TYR A 166 -7.79 17.22 11.75
N SER A 167 -7.22 18.34 12.17
CA SER A 167 -7.32 19.02 13.47
C SER A 167 -8.74 19.49 13.83
N ILE A 168 -9.79 18.80 13.41
CA ILE A 168 -11.19 19.13 13.70
C ILE A 168 -11.94 17.81 13.87
N GLU A 169 -12.30 17.51 15.11
CA GLU A 169 -13.27 16.47 15.50
C GLU A 169 -12.94 15.01 15.09
N SER A 170 -12.03 14.39 15.85
CA SER A 170 -12.16 13.02 16.38
C SER A 170 -12.78 11.92 15.48
N ASN A 171 -12.19 11.65 14.32
CA ASN A 171 -12.39 10.37 13.61
C ASN A 171 -11.18 10.03 12.71
N ASP A 172 -10.10 9.57 13.34
CA ASP A 172 -8.98 8.98 12.60
C ASP A 172 -9.41 7.58 12.14
N ILE A 173 -9.64 7.45 10.83
CA ILE A 173 -10.20 6.24 10.23
C ILE A 173 -9.31 5.01 10.44
N LEU A 174 -7.98 5.21 10.53
CA LEU A 174 -7.03 4.14 10.84
C LEU A 174 -7.05 3.81 12.34
N LYS A 175 -7.20 4.80 13.23
CA LYS A 175 -7.42 4.52 14.67
C LYS A 175 -8.71 3.74 14.91
N ASN A 176 -9.79 4.07 14.21
CA ASN A 176 -11.07 3.37 14.36
C ASN A 176 -10.98 1.91 13.92
N LEU A 177 -10.17 1.62 12.90
CA LEU A 177 -9.88 0.26 12.45
C LEU A 177 -9.00 -0.53 13.44
N VAL A 178 -8.27 0.13 14.35
CA VAL A 178 -7.29 -0.52 15.24
C VAL A 178 -7.78 -0.59 16.69
N ASN A 179 -8.67 0.30 17.10
CA ASN A 179 -9.20 0.38 18.46
C ASN A 179 -10.48 -0.45 18.69
N THR A 180 -11.04 -1.08 17.65
CA THR A 180 -12.16 -2.00 17.78
C THR A 180 -11.65 -3.36 18.25
N LYS A 181 -11.61 -3.56 19.57
CA LYS A 181 -11.42 -4.88 20.21
C LYS A 181 -12.72 -5.66 20.23
#